data_AF-A0A933IIW5-F1
#
_entry.id   AF-A0A933IIW5-F1
#
_cell.length_a   1.000
_cell.length_b   1.000
_cell.length_c   1.000
_cell.angle_alpha   90.00
_cell.angle_beta   90.00
_cell.angle_gamma   90.00
#
_symmetry.space_group_name_H-M   'P 1'
#
loop_
_entity.id
_entity.type
_entity.pdbx_description
1 polymer ?
#
loop_
_entity_poly.entity_id
_entity_poly.type
_entity_poly.pdbx_seq_one_letter_code
_entity_poly.pdbx_strand_id
1 'polypeptide(L)'
;MKWLNEFVRDEIKGLQSYSVPDITCRIKLDAHENPYSLPRFVQEKIEQACSWLAFNRYPDPGARVLRENLSLKLSVDPEMIMMGNGSDELILYLLLCFGQKQVVFPTPTFAMYDILAKCAFSRPIGIPLENGFEINERKIIEQANQEPSIIFLSYPNNPTGNCFSKEKIERIINRTDALVVLDEAYYEFSQETFLPLVYECERVVVLRTLSKAFGLAGLRVGYMIAQPQVINEVQKVKLPYNLNAFSQAASSLAIENAPLFLPIVQGIMDEQKRIAEGLEAITGIKIYSSKANFIL
;
A
#
# COMPACT_ATOMS: atom_id res chain seq x y z
N MET A 1 31.06 -16.86 -13.19
CA MET A 1 29.84 -17.27 -13.90
C MET A 1 29.57 -16.30 -15.05
N LYS A 2 30.15 -16.55 -16.24
CA LYS A 2 30.09 -15.61 -17.38
C LYS A 2 28.67 -15.46 -17.94
N TRP A 3 27.97 -16.58 -18.12
CA TRP A 3 26.60 -16.60 -18.63
C TRP A 3 25.62 -15.80 -17.75
N LEU A 4 25.73 -15.88 -16.41
CA LEU A 4 24.81 -15.16 -15.51
C LEU A 4 24.91 -13.63 -15.74
N ASN A 5 26.12 -13.11 -15.89
CA ASN A 5 26.34 -11.70 -16.21
C ASN A 5 25.92 -11.32 -17.64
N GLU A 6 25.80 -12.28 -18.56
CA GLU A 6 25.33 -12.05 -19.94
C GLU A 6 23.80 -12.06 -20.04
N PHE A 7 23.12 -12.92 -19.27
CA PHE A 7 21.66 -13.12 -19.37
C PHE A 7 20.84 -12.36 -18.34
N VAL A 8 21.40 -12.01 -17.17
CA VAL A 8 20.71 -11.12 -16.23
C VAL A 8 20.63 -9.72 -16.85
N ARG A 9 19.46 -9.09 -16.77
CA ARG A 9 19.23 -7.74 -17.30
C ARG A 9 20.05 -6.70 -16.55
N ASP A 10 20.53 -5.68 -17.25
CA ASP A 10 21.41 -4.65 -16.68
C ASP A 10 20.75 -3.89 -15.52
N GLU A 11 19.44 -3.64 -15.62
CA GLU A 11 18.65 -2.98 -14.58
C GLU A 11 18.57 -3.80 -13.28
N ILE A 12 18.79 -5.13 -13.38
CA ILE A 12 18.72 -6.06 -12.24
C ILE A 12 20.11 -6.34 -11.64
N LYS A 13 21.19 -6.28 -12.42
CA LYS A 13 22.56 -6.60 -11.94
C LYS A 13 22.99 -5.79 -10.71
N GLY A 14 22.54 -4.53 -10.62
CA GLY A 14 22.85 -3.63 -9.51
C GLY A 14 21.83 -3.65 -8.37
N LEU A 15 20.71 -4.36 -8.52
CA LEU A 15 19.69 -4.45 -7.49
C LEU A 15 20.12 -5.42 -6.39
N GLN A 16 20.05 -4.94 -5.15
CA GLN A 16 20.11 -5.81 -3.98
C GLN A 16 18.70 -6.30 -3.65
N SER A 17 18.57 -7.57 -3.28
CA SER A 17 17.32 -8.12 -2.79
C SER A 17 16.85 -7.33 -1.57
N TYR A 18 15.55 -7.00 -1.52
CA TYR A 18 14.96 -6.46 -0.30
C TYR A 18 15.13 -7.47 0.84
N SER A 19 15.91 -7.10 1.84
CA SER A 19 16.25 -7.97 2.96
C SER A 19 15.27 -7.76 4.10
N VAL A 20 14.55 -8.81 4.49
CA VAL A 20 13.81 -8.85 5.74
C VAL A 20 14.71 -9.52 6.78
N PRO A 21 15.17 -8.81 7.82
CA PRO A 21 16.02 -9.42 8.84
C PRO A 21 15.30 -10.56 9.56
N ASP A 22 15.85 -11.78 9.49
CA ASP A 22 15.37 -12.90 10.30
C ASP A 22 16.10 -12.89 11.65
N ILE A 23 15.61 -12.04 12.55
CA ILE A 23 16.16 -11.89 13.90
C ILE A 23 15.19 -12.54 14.87
N THR A 24 15.62 -13.64 15.50
CA THR A 24 14.90 -14.20 16.64
C THR A 24 14.99 -13.22 17.80
N CYS A 25 13.88 -12.56 18.11
CA CYS A 25 13.79 -11.61 19.22
C CYS A 25 12.49 -11.81 20.00
N ARG A 26 12.49 -11.37 21.27
CA ARG A 26 11.29 -11.42 22.12
C ARG A 26 10.26 -10.37 21.74
N ILE A 27 10.72 -9.19 21.31
CA ILE A 27 9.90 -8.03 20.96
C ILE A 27 10.25 -7.67 19.52
N LYS A 28 9.30 -7.86 18.61
CA LYS A 28 9.43 -7.58 17.18
C LYS A 28 8.54 -6.40 16.81
N LEU A 29 9.15 -5.27 16.41
CA LEU A 29 8.49 -3.99 16.11
C LEU A 29 9.07 -3.35 14.84
N ASP A 30 9.51 -4.15 13.87
CA ASP A 30 10.27 -3.74 12.69
C ASP A 30 9.48 -3.71 11.36
N ALA A 31 8.29 -4.33 11.32
CA ALA A 31 7.52 -4.52 10.08
C ALA A 31 6.16 -3.79 10.02
N HIS A 32 5.87 -2.96 11.03
CA HIS A 32 4.59 -2.26 11.19
C HIS A 32 3.38 -3.22 11.17
N GLU A 33 3.56 -4.44 11.70
CA GLU A 33 2.49 -5.43 11.84
C GLU A 33 1.53 -5.02 12.97
N ASN A 34 0.29 -5.50 12.91
CA ASN A 34 -0.62 -5.40 14.04
C ASN A 34 -0.15 -6.41 15.13
N PRO A 35 0.17 -5.97 16.35
CA PRO A 35 0.63 -6.89 17.40
C PRO A 35 -0.51 -7.70 18.04
N TYR A 36 -1.77 -7.38 17.74
CA TYR A 36 -2.94 -8.06 18.29
C TYR A 36 -3.46 -9.16 17.36
N SER A 37 -3.96 -10.24 17.95
CA SER A 37 -4.72 -11.27 17.24
C SER A 37 -6.03 -10.70 16.67
N LEU A 38 -6.59 -11.41 15.69
CA LEU A 38 -7.90 -11.08 15.13
C LEU A 38 -8.99 -11.08 16.21
N PRO A 39 -10.05 -10.25 16.06
CA PRO A 39 -11.23 -10.38 16.89
C PRO A 39 -11.74 -11.82 16.86
N ARG A 40 -11.99 -12.40 18.04
CA ARG A 40 -12.34 -13.83 18.19
C ARG A 40 -13.46 -14.28 17.26
N PHE A 41 -14.50 -13.46 17.10
CA PHE A 41 -15.61 -13.74 16.19
C PHE A 41 -15.18 -13.86 14.71
N VAL A 42 -14.26 -13.01 14.26
CA VAL A 42 -13.71 -13.07 12.91
C VAL A 42 -12.85 -14.32 12.76
N GLN A 43 -12.01 -14.62 13.77
CA GLN A 43 -11.19 -15.83 13.77
C GLN A 43 -12.05 -17.11 13.67
N GLU A 44 -13.09 -17.24 14.49
CA GLU A 44 -14.00 -18.40 14.48
C GLU A 44 -14.70 -18.53 13.12
N LYS A 45 -15.11 -17.43 12.48
CA LYS A 45 -15.67 -17.45 11.12
C LYS A 45 -14.66 -17.93 10.08
N ILE A 46 -13.40 -17.49 10.16
CA ILE A 46 -12.33 -17.92 9.24
C ILE A 46 -12.05 -19.42 9.42
N GLU A 47 -11.99 -19.90 10.66
CA GLU A 47 -11.79 -21.32 10.97
C GLU A 47 -12.92 -22.18 10.39
N GLN A 48 -14.17 -21.73 10.54
CA GLN A 48 -15.32 -22.41 9.93
C GLN A 48 -15.22 -22.38 8.39
N ALA A 49 -14.79 -21.26 7.80
CA ALA A 49 -14.63 -21.11 6.35
C ALA A 49 -13.73 -22.15 5.70
N CYS A 50 -12.70 -22.60 6.40
CA CYS A 50 -11.81 -23.66 5.93
C CYS A 50 -12.56 -24.96 5.59
N SER A 51 -13.67 -25.26 6.27
CA SER A 51 -14.39 -26.53 6.09
C SER A 51 -15.16 -26.64 4.77
N TRP A 52 -15.49 -25.52 4.12
CA TRP A 52 -16.21 -25.48 2.84
C TRP A 52 -15.40 -24.89 1.67
N LEU A 53 -14.13 -24.54 1.90
CA LEU A 53 -13.23 -24.09 0.84
C LEU A 53 -12.80 -25.26 -0.05
N ALA A 54 -13.05 -25.14 -1.36
CA ALA A 54 -12.62 -26.11 -2.36
C ALA A 54 -11.14 -25.92 -2.73
N PHE A 55 -10.22 -26.30 -1.85
CA PHE A 55 -8.77 -26.15 -2.06
C PHE A 55 -8.23 -26.85 -3.32
N ASN A 56 -8.95 -27.84 -3.85
CA ASN A 56 -8.60 -28.56 -5.07
C ASN A 56 -9.08 -27.86 -6.37
N ARG A 57 -9.64 -26.64 -6.28
CA ARG A 57 -10.12 -25.87 -7.42
C ARG A 57 -9.40 -24.52 -7.49
N TYR A 58 -9.26 -23.99 -8.71
CA TYR A 58 -8.77 -22.64 -8.89
C TYR A 58 -9.72 -21.64 -8.21
N PRO A 59 -9.18 -20.59 -7.55
CA PRO A 59 -9.98 -19.54 -6.94
C PRO A 59 -10.71 -18.71 -7.99
N ASP A 60 -11.61 -17.82 -7.55
CA ASP A 60 -12.18 -16.81 -8.43
C ASP A 60 -11.07 -15.81 -8.85
N PRO A 61 -10.75 -15.68 -10.16
CA PRO A 61 -9.68 -14.81 -10.62
C PRO A 61 -9.97 -13.31 -10.41
N GLY A 62 -11.25 -12.94 -10.22
CA GLY A 62 -11.67 -11.56 -9.94
C GLY A 62 -11.93 -11.29 -8.45
N ALA A 63 -11.85 -12.30 -7.59
CA ALA A 63 -12.18 -12.21 -6.17
C ALA A 63 -13.54 -11.52 -5.91
N ARG A 64 -14.57 -11.89 -6.68
CA ARG A 64 -15.83 -11.15 -6.83
C ARG A 64 -16.49 -10.85 -5.49
N VAL A 65 -16.67 -11.85 -4.63
CA VAL A 65 -17.31 -11.69 -3.31
C VAL A 65 -16.57 -10.68 -2.43
N LEU A 66 -15.24 -10.75 -2.42
CA LEU A 66 -14.39 -9.82 -1.69
C LEU A 66 -14.52 -8.40 -2.24
N ARG A 67 -14.54 -8.23 -3.57
CA ARG A 67 -14.75 -6.93 -4.21
C ARG A 67 -16.14 -6.37 -3.92
N GLU A 68 -17.19 -7.18 -3.96
CA GLU A 68 -18.57 -6.78 -3.66
C GLU A 68 -18.68 -6.28 -2.22
N ASN A 69 -18.08 -6.98 -1.26
CA ASN A 69 -18.06 -6.55 0.14
C ASN A 69 -17.27 -5.26 0.36
N LEU A 70 -16.14 -5.08 -0.33
CA LEU A 70 -15.40 -3.81 -0.32
C LEU A 70 -16.21 -2.68 -0.96
N SER A 71 -16.87 -2.94 -2.09
CA SER A 71 -17.74 -1.98 -2.77
C SER A 71 -18.83 -1.46 -1.84
N LEU A 72 -19.51 -2.34 -1.11
CA LEU A 72 -20.50 -1.96 -0.10
C LEU A 72 -19.88 -1.14 1.04
N LYS A 73 -18.72 -1.56 1.56
CA LYS A 73 -18.03 -0.86 2.65
C LYS A 73 -17.55 0.54 2.25
N LEU A 74 -17.08 0.69 1.02
CA LEU A 74 -16.44 1.92 0.52
C LEU A 74 -17.42 2.82 -0.23
N SER A 75 -18.63 2.34 -0.53
CA SER A 75 -19.61 3.03 -1.38
C SER A 75 -19.04 3.39 -2.76
N VAL A 76 -18.33 2.44 -3.38
CA VAL A 76 -17.78 2.58 -4.74
C VAL A 76 -18.23 1.43 -5.63
N ASP A 77 -18.24 1.61 -6.95
CA ASP A 77 -18.61 0.55 -7.88
C ASP A 77 -17.59 -0.60 -7.82
N PRO A 78 -18.03 -1.87 -7.84
CA PRO A 78 -17.12 -3.01 -7.76
C PRO A 78 -16.14 -3.08 -8.94
N GLU A 79 -16.51 -2.51 -10.09
CA GLU A 79 -15.64 -2.40 -11.27
C GLU A 79 -14.45 -1.45 -11.07
N MET A 80 -14.54 -0.55 -10.09
CA MET A 80 -13.45 0.35 -9.71
C MET A 80 -12.42 -0.32 -8.79
N ILE A 81 -12.68 -1.54 -8.32
CA ILE A 81 -11.84 -2.25 -7.35
C ILE A 81 -11.07 -3.37 -8.04
N MET A 82 -9.77 -3.49 -7.76
CA MET A 82 -9.00 -4.69 -8.08
C MET A 82 -8.24 -5.20 -6.86
N MET A 83 -8.30 -6.51 -6.66
CA MET A 83 -7.59 -7.21 -5.58
C MET A 83 -6.21 -7.70 -6.04
N GLY A 84 -5.24 -7.70 -5.12
CA GLY A 84 -3.89 -8.22 -5.34
C GLY A 84 -3.27 -8.85 -4.10
N ASN A 85 -2.15 -9.54 -4.31
CA ASN A 85 -1.32 -10.16 -3.28
C ASN A 85 -0.53 -9.11 -2.48
N GLY A 86 -1.24 -8.33 -1.66
CA GLY A 86 -0.74 -7.13 -1.03
C GLY A 86 -0.68 -5.94 -2.00
N SER A 87 -0.33 -4.76 -1.50
CA SER A 87 -0.16 -3.57 -2.33
C SER A 87 1.05 -3.68 -3.26
N ASP A 88 2.09 -4.44 -2.91
CA ASP A 88 3.30 -4.62 -3.74
C ASP A 88 2.98 -5.18 -5.13
N GLU A 89 2.09 -6.17 -5.22
CA GLU A 89 1.69 -6.75 -6.52
C GLU A 89 0.91 -5.72 -7.36
N LEU A 90 0.08 -4.90 -6.72
CA LEU A 90 -0.68 -3.84 -7.38
C LEU A 90 0.22 -2.70 -7.86
N ILE A 91 1.22 -2.31 -7.06
CA ILE A 91 2.27 -1.36 -7.45
C ILE A 91 3.01 -1.90 -8.68
N LEU A 92 3.40 -3.18 -8.67
CA LEU A 92 4.07 -3.80 -9.81
C LEU A 92 3.17 -3.79 -11.06
N TYR A 93 1.89 -4.15 -10.95
CA TYR A 93 0.98 -4.11 -12.10
C TYR A 93 0.78 -2.70 -12.66
N LEU A 94 0.64 -1.69 -11.79
CA LEU A 94 0.59 -0.29 -12.22
C LEU A 94 1.87 0.12 -12.97
N LEU A 95 3.04 -0.30 -12.49
CA LEU A 95 4.32 -0.03 -13.14
C LEU A 95 4.47 -0.76 -14.48
N LEU A 96 4.00 -2.01 -14.60
CA LEU A 96 4.02 -2.74 -15.87
C LEU A 96 3.11 -2.08 -16.94
N CYS A 97 2.02 -1.44 -16.53
CA CYS A 97 1.10 -0.74 -17.45
C CYS A 97 1.55 0.69 -17.77
N PHE A 98 1.90 1.46 -16.73
CA PHE A 98 2.06 2.92 -16.82
C PHE A 98 3.48 3.41 -16.51
N GLY A 99 4.39 2.52 -16.10
CA GLY A 99 5.76 2.84 -15.73
C GLY A 99 6.73 2.99 -16.91
N GLN A 100 6.25 3.25 -18.14
CA GLN A 100 7.09 3.22 -19.35
C GLN A 100 8.28 4.20 -19.35
N LYS A 101 8.23 5.27 -18.56
CA LYS A 101 9.27 6.30 -18.51
C LYS A 101 9.80 6.46 -17.09
N GLN A 102 9.29 7.46 -16.37
CA GLN A 102 9.78 7.81 -15.05
C GLN A 102 8.72 7.54 -13.97
N VAL A 103 9.22 7.14 -12.80
CA VAL A 103 8.43 6.88 -11.59
C VAL A 103 8.90 7.88 -10.54
N VAL A 104 8.05 8.85 -10.20
CA VAL A 104 8.41 9.94 -9.28
C VAL A 104 7.83 9.64 -7.90
N PHE A 105 8.63 9.81 -6.86
CA PHE A 105 8.20 9.62 -5.47
C PHE A 105 9.04 10.46 -4.51
N PRO A 106 8.51 10.84 -3.34
CA PRO A 106 9.28 11.56 -2.33
C PRO A 106 10.35 10.66 -1.69
N THR A 107 11.45 11.22 -1.16
CA THR A 107 12.42 10.45 -0.36
C THR A 107 12.75 11.14 0.96
N PRO A 108 12.80 10.42 2.09
CA PRO A 108 12.52 8.99 2.27
C PRO A 108 11.02 8.65 2.13
N THR A 109 10.72 7.51 1.53
CA THR A 109 9.38 6.92 1.43
C THR A 109 9.46 5.39 1.40
N PHE A 110 8.35 4.70 1.12
CA PHE A 110 8.29 3.25 1.00
C PHE A 110 9.24 2.74 -0.09
N ALA A 111 10.20 1.92 0.31
CA ALA A 111 11.32 1.50 -0.55
C ALA A 111 10.88 0.73 -1.81
N MET A 112 9.71 0.08 -1.77
CA MET A 112 9.24 -0.73 -2.90
C MET A 112 8.93 0.07 -4.15
N TYR A 113 8.66 1.39 -4.06
CA TYR A 113 8.48 2.20 -5.27
C TYR A 113 9.75 2.21 -6.14
N ASP A 114 10.91 2.41 -5.53
CA ASP A 114 12.21 2.40 -6.23
C ASP A 114 12.56 0.99 -6.75
N ILE A 115 12.42 -0.03 -5.89
CA ILE A 115 12.77 -1.41 -6.22
C ILE A 115 11.89 -1.93 -7.36
N LEU A 116 10.56 -1.77 -7.26
CA LEU A 116 9.63 -2.27 -8.26
C LEU A 116 9.72 -1.46 -9.56
N ALA A 117 9.99 -0.16 -9.50
CA ALA A 117 10.23 0.65 -10.69
C ALA A 117 11.40 0.08 -11.52
N LYS A 118 12.51 -0.24 -10.86
CA LYS A 118 13.68 -0.86 -11.53
C LYS A 118 13.34 -2.25 -12.06
N CYS A 119 12.60 -3.07 -11.30
CA CYS A 119 12.13 -4.39 -11.76
C CYS A 119 11.19 -4.30 -12.97
N ALA A 120 10.40 -3.23 -13.09
CA ALA A 120 9.52 -2.95 -14.21
C ALA A 120 10.21 -2.19 -15.35
N PHE A 121 11.53 -1.96 -15.25
CA PHE A 121 12.34 -1.23 -16.23
C PHE A 121 11.96 0.24 -16.40
N SER A 122 11.35 0.82 -15.38
CA SER A 122 11.10 2.26 -15.27
C SER A 122 12.31 2.98 -14.67
N ARG A 123 12.41 4.30 -14.91
CA ARG A 123 13.41 5.18 -14.29
C ARG A 123 12.87 5.79 -12.99
N PRO A 124 13.26 5.31 -11.80
CA PRO A 124 12.84 5.92 -10.54
C PRO A 124 13.53 7.27 -10.31
N ILE A 125 12.76 8.27 -9.90
CA ILE A 125 13.22 9.61 -9.56
C ILE A 125 12.72 9.95 -8.14
N GLY A 126 13.63 9.85 -7.17
CA GLY A 126 13.39 10.24 -5.80
C GLY A 126 13.53 11.75 -5.61
N ILE A 127 12.49 12.42 -5.12
CA ILE A 127 12.50 13.85 -4.80
C ILE A 127 12.61 14.00 -3.27
N PRO A 128 13.71 14.56 -2.73
CA PRO A 128 13.86 14.71 -1.28
C PRO A 128 12.72 15.52 -0.66
N LEU A 129 12.18 15.00 0.45
CA LEU A 129 11.24 15.71 1.32
C LEU A 129 11.89 16.99 1.86
N GLU A 130 11.06 17.99 2.14
CA GLU A 130 11.45 19.23 2.78
C GLU A 130 11.62 19.06 4.30
N ASN A 131 12.02 20.14 4.98
CA ASN A 131 12.11 20.17 6.43
C ASN A 131 10.79 19.74 7.08
N GLY A 132 10.87 18.91 8.11
CA GLY A 132 9.69 18.36 8.77
C GLY A 132 8.99 17.23 7.99
N PHE A 133 9.65 16.67 6.97
CA PHE A 133 9.14 15.57 6.14
C PHE A 133 7.89 15.93 5.30
N GLU A 134 7.79 17.19 4.85
CA GLU A 134 6.75 17.62 3.92
C GLU A 134 7.14 17.39 2.45
N ILE A 135 6.17 17.15 1.56
CA ILE A 135 6.44 17.00 0.13
C ILE A 135 6.89 18.31 -0.51
N ASN A 136 7.85 18.20 -1.43
CA ASN A 136 8.24 19.27 -2.34
C ASN A 136 7.39 19.20 -3.62
N GLU A 137 6.17 19.74 -3.57
CA GLU A 137 5.20 19.64 -4.66
C GLU A 137 5.71 20.30 -5.96
N ARG A 138 6.49 21.38 -5.84
CA ARG A 138 7.03 22.10 -7.01
C ARG A 138 8.00 21.23 -7.80
N LYS A 139 8.96 20.58 -7.12
CA LYS A 139 9.92 19.68 -7.78
C LYS A 139 9.25 18.43 -8.34
N ILE A 140 8.25 17.89 -7.64
CA ILE A 140 7.47 16.75 -8.14
C ILE A 140 6.75 17.13 -9.43
N ILE A 141 6.06 18.27 -9.46
CA ILE A 141 5.35 18.77 -10.65
C ILE A 141 6.33 19.05 -11.79
N GLU A 142 7.44 19.74 -11.52
CA GLU A 142 8.48 20.05 -12.52
C GLU A 142 9.02 18.77 -13.15
N GLN A 143 9.37 17.78 -12.34
CA GLN A 143 9.89 16.51 -12.84
C GLN A 143 8.84 15.75 -13.64
N ALA A 144 7.62 15.62 -13.11
CA ALA A 144 6.52 14.89 -13.73
C ALA A 144 6.12 15.46 -15.11
N ASN A 145 6.31 16.76 -15.33
CA ASN A 145 5.98 17.43 -16.60
C ASN A 145 7.06 17.30 -17.69
N GLN A 146 8.26 16.77 -17.37
CA GLN A 146 9.30 16.55 -18.39
C GLN A 146 8.98 15.37 -19.31
N GLU A 147 8.44 14.29 -18.74
CA GLU A 147 8.07 13.06 -19.44
C GLU A 147 6.83 12.46 -18.74
N PRO A 148 5.82 11.92 -19.47
CA PRO A 148 4.67 11.27 -18.86
C PRO A 148 5.08 10.27 -17.79
N SER A 149 4.59 10.45 -16.56
CA SER A 149 5.06 9.75 -15.36
C SER A 149 3.93 9.06 -14.61
N ILE A 150 4.35 8.18 -13.69
CA ILE A 150 3.54 7.74 -12.57
C ILE A 150 4.16 8.35 -11.30
N ILE A 151 3.31 8.87 -10.41
CA ILE A 151 3.71 9.48 -9.14
C ILE A 151 3.19 8.60 -8.01
N PHE A 152 4.05 8.14 -7.11
CA PHE A 152 3.63 7.45 -5.88
C PHE A 152 3.76 8.38 -4.67
N LEU A 153 2.68 8.48 -3.90
CA LEU A 153 2.65 9.23 -2.63
C LEU A 153 2.06 8.33 -1.54
N SER A 154 2.88 7.91 -0.58
CA SER A 154 2.41 7.20 0.62
C SER A 154 1.73 8.18 1.57
N TYR A 155 0.52 7.84 2.03
CA TYR A 155 -0.30 8.72 2.84
C TYR A 155 -1.13 7.95 3.90
N PRO A 156 -0.74 7.96 5.20
CA PRO A 156 0.51 8.48 5.76
C PRO A 156 1.79 7.92 5.13
N ASN A 157 2.89 8.69 5.19
CA ASN A 157 4.17 8.29 4.59
C ASN A 157 4.93 7.29 5.48
N ASN A 158 5.44 6.21 4.90
CA ASN A 158 6.42 5.32 5.53
C ASN A 158 7.83 5.71 5.04
N PRO A 159 8.82 6.05 5.88
CA PRO A 159 8.89 5.81 7.32
C PRO A 159 8.60 7.03 8.21
N THR A 160 8.18 8.16 7.66
CA THR A 160 8.13 9.43 8.43
C THR A 160 6.86 9.58 9.28
N GLY A 161 5.83 8.78 9.01
CA GLY A 161 4.59 8.70 9.79
C GLY A 161 3.59 9.82 9.52
N ASN A 162 4.01 10.95 8.96
CA ASN A 162 3.14 12.10 8.74
C ASN A 162 2.22 11.93 7.51
N CYS A 163 1.08 12.62 7.56
CA CYS A 163 0.29 12.96 6.39
C CYS A 163 0.92 14.21 5.74
N PHE A 164 1.10 14.20 4.42
CA PHE A 164 1.47 15.39 3.65
C PHE A 164 0.30 16.41 3.61
N SER A 165 0.57 17.66 3.23
CA SER A 165 -0.52 18.61 2.96
C SER A 165 -1.41 18.14 1.82
N LYS A 166 -2.73 18.08 2.08
CA LYS A 166 -3.74 17.71 1.07
C LYS A 166 -3.72 18.70 -0.09
N GLU A 167 -3.61 19.99 0.21
CA GLU A 167 -3.57 21.06 -0.79
C GLU A 167 -2.35 20.95 -1.70
N LYS A 168 -1.22 20.43 -1.20
CA LYS A 168 -0.04 20.15 -2.01
C LYS A 168 -0.25 18.93 -2.91
N ILE A 169 -0.89 17.86 -2.42
CA ILE A 169 -1.24 16.67 -3.21
C ILE A 169 -2.22 17.04 -4.33
N GLU A 170 -3.29 17.77 -4.02
CA GLU A 170 -4.27 18.25 -4.99
C GLU A 170 -3.61 19.13 -6.07
N ARG A 171 -2.63 19.97 -5.70
CA ARG A 171 -1.85 20.73 -6.69
C ARG A 171 -1.03 19.83 -7.61
N ILE A 172 -0.46 18.74 -7.12
CA ILE A 172 0.27 17.77 -7.95
C ILE A 172 -0.69 17.12 -8.97
N ILE A 173 -1.85 16.66 -8.49
CA ILE A 173 -2.90 16.06 -9.34
C ILE A 173 -3.33 17.04 -10.44
N ASN A 174 -3.60 18.29 -10.07
CA ASN A 174 -4.12 19.31 -10.99
C ASN A 174 -3.09 19.90 -11.95
N ARG A 175 -1.78 19.74 -11.71
CA ARG A 175 -0.71 20.40 -12.49
C ARG A 175 0.21 19.45 -13.25
N THR A 176 -0.15 18.17 -13.30
CA THR A 176 0.57 17.14 -14.05
C THR A 176 -0.42 16.31 -14.85
N ASP A 177 0.03 15.68 -15.93
CA ASP A 177 -0.73 14.66 -16.68
C ASP A 177 -0.39 13.22 -16.24
N ALA A 178 0.37 13.09 -15.15
CA ALA A 178 0.81 11.82 -14.59
C ALA A 178 -0.34 11.01 -13.98
N LEU A 179 -0.17 9.68 -13.93
CA LEU A 179 -0.99 8.84 -13.05
C LEU A 179 -0.52 9.03 -11.61
N VAL A 180 -1.39 9.49 -10.71
CA VAL A 180 -1.08 9.73 -9.30
C VAL A 180 -1.64 8.58 -8.47
N VAL A 181 -0.73 7.83 -7.84
CA VAL A 181 -1.05 6.72 -6.95
C VAL A 181 -0.87 7.16 -5.51
N LEU A 182 -1.97 7.14 -4.77
CA LEU A 182 -2.04 7.49 -3.36
C LEU A 182 -2.07 6.18 -2.55
N ASP A 183 -0.94 5.85 -1.94
CA ASP A 183 -0.79 4.62 -1.16
C ASP A 183 -1.24 4.86 0.28
N GLU A 184 -2.48 4.48 0.52
CA GLU A 184 -3.18 4.63 1.79
C GLU A 184 -3.06 3.38 2.67
N ALA A 185 -1.89 2.72 2.67
CA ALA A 185 -1.66 1.51 3.47
C ALA A 185 -1.91 1.67 4.99
N TYR A 186 -1.90 2.90 5.50
CA TYR A 186 -2.15 3.24 6.90
C TYR A 186 -3.43 4.06 7.11
N TYR A 187 -4.36 4.07 6.14
CA TYR A 187 -5.61 4.83 6.19
C TYR A 187 -6.41 4.60 7.47
N GLU A 188 -6.48 3.36 7.96
CA GLU A 188 -7.28 3.06 9.15
C GLU A 188 -6.78 3.81 10.41
N PHE A 189 -5.53 4.26 10.45
CA PHE A 189 -4.98 5.04 11.56
C PHE A 189 -5.18 6.56 11.36
N SER A 190 -5.05 7.06 10.13
CA SER A 190 -5.21 8.49 9.84
C SER A 190 -6.66 8.91 9.70
N GLN A 191 -7.51 8.03 9.15
CA GLN A 191 -8.87 8.30 8.69
C GLN A 191 -8.95 9.40 7.61
N GLU A 192 -7.81 9.74 7.00
CA GLU A 192 -7.71 10.74 5.94
C GLU A 192 -7.51 10.06 4.60
N THR A 193 -8.35 10.38 3.62
CA THR A 193 -8.36 9.71 2.31
C THR A 193 -8.60 10.68 1.16
N PHE A 194 -8.09 10.29 -0.01
CA PHE A 194 -8.31 10.90 -1.31
C PHE A 194 -9.23 10.07 -2.21
N LEU A 195 -9.89 9.04 -1.69
CA LEU A 195 -10.85 8.23 -2.43
C LEU A 195 -11.89 9.05 -3.23
N PRO A 196 -12.47 10.16 -2.71
CA PRO A 196 -13.38 10.99 -3.51
C PRO A 196 -12.75 11.51 -4.80
N LEU A 197 -11.45 11.83 -4.82
CA LEU A 197 -10.75 12.34 -6.01
C LEU A 197 -10.66 11.31 -7.14
N VAL A 198 -10.81 10.02 -6.86
CA VAL A 198 -10.87 8.98 -7.91
C VAL A 198 -12.07 9.24 -8.84
N TYR A 199 -13.17 9.79 -8.33
CA TYR A 199 -14.33 10.18 -9.14
C TYR A 199 -14.14 11.50 -9.89
N GLU A 200 -13.30 12.38 -9.39
CA GLU A 200 -13.08 13.71 -9.96
C GLU A 200 -11.96 13.74 -11.00
N CYS A 201 -10.98 12.85 -10.87
CA CYS A 201 -9.82 12.77 -11.74
C CYS A 201 -9.50 11.33 -12.11
N GLU A 202 -9.62 11.01 -13.40
CA GLU A 202 -9.41 9.64 -13.90
C GLU A 202 -7.98 9.11 -13.73
N ARG A 203 -7.04 10.00 -13.45
CA ARG A 203 -5.61 9.71 -13.24
C ARG A 203 -5.26 9.51 -11.77
N VAL A 204 -6.24 9.39 -10.88
CA VAL A 204 -6.01 9.09 -9.46
C VAL A 204 -6.32 7.63 -9.17
N VAL A 205 -5.38 6.97 -8.49
CA VAL A 205 -5.50 5.60 -7.98
C VAL A 205 -5.26 5.62 -6.49
N VAL A 206 -6.08 4.93 -5.71
CA VAL A 206 -5.85 4.71 -4.28
C VAL A 206 -5.45 3.25 -4.05
N LEU A 207 -4.37 3.02 -3.31
CA LEU A 207 -3.98 1.69 -2.84
C LEU A 207 -4.28 1.54 -1.36
N ARG A 208 -4.74 0.36 -0.94
CA ARG A 208 -4.92 0.01 0.47
C ARG A 208 -4.57 -1.44 0.72
N THR A 209 -4.40 -1.80 1.99
CA THR A 209 -3.96 -3.13 2.42
C THR A 209 -4.71 -3.61 3.65
N LEU A 210 -4.89 -4.92 3.76
CA LEU A 210 -5.37 -5.56 5.00
C LEU A 210 -4.20 -5.98 5.91
N SER A 211 -2.95 -5.69 5.52
CA SER A 211 -1.77 -6.12 6.26
C SER A 211 -1.57 -5.39 7.58
N LYS A 212 -2.03 -4.12 7.66
CA LYS A 212 -1.75 -3.23 8.78
C LYS A 212 -2.88 -3.30 9.81
N ALA A 213 -3.82 -2.38 9.82
CA ALA A 213 -4.88 -2.32 10.84
C ALA A 213 -5.69 -3.62 11.00
N PHE A 214 -5.96 -4.34 9.92
CA PHE A 214 -6.71 -5.61 9.98
C PHE A 214 -5.89 -6.79 10.53
N GLY A 215 -4.57 -6.67 10.71
CA GLY A 215 -3.73 -7.76 11.22
C GLY A 215 -3.65 -8.98 10.30
N LEU A 216 -3.88 -8.79 8.99
CA LEU A 216 -3.88 -9.87 7.99
C LEU A 216 -2.63 -9.85 7.11
N ALA A 217 -1.48 -9.44 7.66
CA ALA A 217 -0.22 -9.37 6.91
C ALA A 217 0.13 -10.70 6.24
N GLY A 218 -0.10 -11.82 6.94
CA GLY A 218 0.14 -13.18 6.44
C GLY A 218 -0.79 -13.62 5.31
N LEU A 219 -1.95 -12.96 5.12
CA LEU A 219 -2.87 -13.29 4.02
C LEU A 219 -2.47 -12.64 2.69
N ARG A 220 -1.54 -11.68 2.71
CA ARG A 220 -1.10 -10.94 1.53
C ARG A 220 -2.29 -10.39 0.73
N VAL A 221 -3.16 -9.58 1.33
CA VAL A 221 -4.30 -8.98 0.62
C VAL A 221 -4.18 -7.46 0.59
N GLY A 222 -4.18 -6.91 -0.62
CA GLY A 222 -4.29 -5.49 -0.91
C GLY A 222 -5.32 -5.24 -2.00
N TYR A 223 -5.74 -3.99 -2.15
CA TYR A 223 -6.66 -3.58 -3.19
C TYR A 223 -6.33 -2.19 -3.72
N MET A 224 -6.64 -1.96 -4.99
CA MET A 224 -6.61 -0.64 -5.60
C MET A 224 -8.03 -0.20 -5.93
N ILE A 225 -8.25 1.11 -5.90
CA ILE A 225 -9.47 1.77 -6.34
C ILE A 225 -9.09 2.79 -7.41
N ALA A 226 -9.66 2.65 -8.60
CA ALA A 226 -9.37 3.48 -9.76
C ALA A 226 -10.58 3.54 -10.69
N GLN A 227 -10.58 4.44 -11.66
CA GLN A 227 -11.59 4.42 -12.73
C GLN A 227 -11.60 3.06 -13.47
N PRO A 228 -12.76 2.55 -13.92
CA PRO A 228 -12.85 1.23 -14.56
C PRO A 228 -11.92 1.07 -15.77
N GLN A 229 -11.68 2.13 -16.53
CA GLN A 229 -10.73 2.14 -17.64
C GLN A 229 -9.29 1.87 -17.20
N VAL A 230 -8.85 2.39 -16.04
CA VAL A 230 -7.53 2.08 -15.46
C VAL A 230 -7.50 0.62 -15.00
N ILE A 231 -8.55 0.17 -14.29
CA ILE A 231 -8.67 -1.22 -13.85
C ILE A 231 -8.58 -2.20 -15.03
N ASN A 232 -9.25 -1.89 -16.14
CA ASN A 232 -9.24 -2.72 -17.35
C ASN A 232 -7.86 -2.83 -18.00
N GLU A 233 -7.06 -1.76 -18.00
CA GLU A 233 -5.67 -1.81 -18.49
C GLU A 233 -4.80 -2.65 -17.56
N VAL A 234 -4.92 -2.45 -16.25
CA VAL A 234 -4.12 -3.21 -15.27
C VAL A 234 -4.49 -4.70 -15.25
N GLN A 235 -5.75 -5.03 -15.55
CA GLN A 235 -6.22 -6.42 -15.61
C GLN A 235 -5.49 -7.23 -16.68
N LYS A 236 -4.96 -6.60 -17.74
CA LYS A 236 -4.23 -7.27 -18.82
C LYS A 236 -2.89 -7.85 -18.39
N VAL A 237 -2.25 -7.25 -17.37
CA VAL A 237 -0.95 -7.72 -16.84
C VAL A 237 -1.10 -8.57 -15.57
N LYS A 238 -2.31 -8.61 -15.00
CA LYS A 238 -2.62 -9.40 -13.81
C LYS A 238 -2.55 -10.89 -14.12
N LEU A 239 -1.87 -11.65 -13.24
CA LEU A 239 -1.84 -13.10 -13.37
C LEU A 239 -3.22 -13.71 -13.05
N PRO A 240 -3.66 -14.73 -13.81
CA PRO A 240 -4.90 -15.44 -13.50
C PRO A 240 -4.75 -16.17 -12.17
N TYR A 241 -5.81 -16.18 -11.36
CA TYR A 241 -5.85 -16.92 -10.09
C TYR A 241 -4.76 -16.55 -9.06
N ASN A 242 -4.18 -15.36 -9.17
CA ASN A 242 -3.09 -14.88 -8.30
C ASN A 242 -3.45 -14.86 -6.81
N LEU A 243 -4.63 -14.39 -6.43
CA LEU A 243 -5.08 -14.30 -5.03
C LEU A 243 -5.76 -15.61 -4.64
N ASN A 244 -5.18 -16.34 -3.69
CA ASN A 244 -5.65 -17.67 -3.31
C ASN A 244 -7.03 -17.65 -2.62
N ALA A 245 -7.76 -18.78 -2.69
CA ALA A 245 -9.13 -18.90 -2.18
C ALA A 245 -9.27 -18.62 -0.68
N PHE A 246 -8.26 -19.03 0.11
CA PHE A 246 -8.27 -18.80 1.57
C PHE A 246 -8.14 -17.31 1.89
N SER A 247 -7.19 -16.61 1.28
CA SER A 247 -7.05 -15.16 1.42
C SER A 247 -8.31 -14.42 0.99
N GLN A 248 -8.95 -14.82 -0.12
CA GLN A 248 -10.21 -14.21 -0.56
C GLN A 248 -11.32 -14.35 0.50
N ALA A 249 -11.54 -15.58 0.99
CA ALA A 249 -12.59 -15.86 1.97
C ALA A 249 -12.31 -15.19 3.33
N ALA A 250 -11.10 -15.33 3.86
CA ALA A 250 -10.74 -14.79 5.16
C ALA A 250 -10.77 -13.26 5.19
N SER A 251 -10.27 -12.61 4.13
CA SER A 251 -10.36 -11.15 3.99
C SER A 251 -11.80 -10.66 3.82
N SER A 252 -12.65 -11.41 3.10
CA SER A 252 -14.07 -11.09 2.95
C SER A 252 -14.76 -11.04 4.31
N LEU A 253 -14.55 -12.06 5.14
CA LEU A 253 -15.09 -12.12 6.50
C LEU A 253 -14.55 -11.00 7.40
N ALA A 254 -13.28 -10.63 7.27
CA ALA A 254 -12.72 -9.51 8.02
C ALA A 254 -13.36 -8.18 7.62
N ILE A 255 -13.58 -7.94 6.32
CA ILE A 255 -14.19 -6.71 5.80
C ILE A 255 -15.66 -6.57 6.21
N GLU A 256 -16.44 -7.65 6.12
CA GLU A 256 -17.83 -7.69 6.60
C GLU A 256 -17.94 -7.34 8.09
N ASN A 257 -16.90 -7.64 8.86
CA ASN A 257 -16.85 -7.44 10.31
C ASN A 257 -15.85 -6.34 10.70
N ALA A 258 -15.55 -5.42 9.77
CA ALA A 258 -14.60 -4.33 9.98
C ALA A 258 -14.83 -3.50 11.26
N PRO A 259 -16.08 -3.23 11.71
CA PRO A 259 -16.30 -2.50 12.97
C PRO A 259 -15.65 -3.16 14.20
N LEU A 260 -15.43 -4.48 14.20
CA LEU A 260 -14.78 -5.19 15.30
C LEU A 260 -13.28 -4.89 15.42
N PHE A 261 -12.66 -4.31 14.39
CA PHE A 261 -11.25 -3.92 14.40
C PHE A 261 -11.03 -2.51 14.96
N LEU A 262 -12.07 -1.67 15.03
CA LEU A 262 -11.95 -0.28 15.49
C LEU A 262 -11.34 -0.16 16.90
N PRO A 263 -11.74 -0.99 17.91
CA PRO A 263 -11.11 -0.92 19.23
C PRO A 263 -9.62 -1.30 19.21
N ILE A 264 -9.21 -2.22 18.31
CA ILE A 264 -7.81 -2.62 18.16
C ILE A 264 -7.00 -1.45 17.58
N VAL A 265 -7.51 -0.81 16.53
CA VAL A 265 -6.88 0.37 15.92
C VAL A 265 -6.74 1.50 16.93
N GLN A 266 -7.80 1.79 17.70
CA GLN A 266 -7.74 2.80 18.75
C GLN A 266 -6.69 2.45 19.82
N GLY A 267 -6.65 1.20 20.28
CA GLY A 267 -5.65 0.74 21.24
C GLY A 267 -4.20 0.90 20.73
N ILE A 268 -3.95 0.65 19.45
CA ILE A 268 -2.64 0.88 18.83
C ILE A 268 -2.28 2.37 18.84
N MET A 269 -3.24 3.25 18.53
CA MET A 269 -3.01 4.70 18.54
C MET A 269 -2.76 5.23 19.96
N ASP A 270 -3.47 4.71 20.95
CA ASP A 270 -3.28 5.06 22.36
C ASP A 270 -1.89 4.61 22.85
N GLU A 271 -1.47 3.39 22.50
CA GLU A 271 -0.14 2.88 22.82
C GLU A 271 0.97 3.63 22.08
N GLN A 272 0.76 4.01 20.82
CA GLN A 272 1.70 4.87 20.09
C GLN A 272 1.89 6.19 20.84
N LYS A 273 0.80 6.84 21.28
CA LYS A 273 0.89 8.09 22.04
C LYS A 273 1.66 7.89 23.35
N ARG A 274 1.36 6.83 24.10
CA ARG A 274 2.05 6.49 25.36
C ARG A 274 3.54 6.26 25.14
N ILE A 275 3.92 5.55 24.07
CA ILE A 275 5.32 5.30 23.71
C ILE A 275 6.01 6.60 23.29
N ALA A 276 5.35 7.43 22.48
CA ALA A 276 5.87 8.73 22.03
C ALA A 276 6.20 9.64 23.23
N GLU A 277 5.28 9.79 24.18
CA GLU A 277 5.50 10.56 25.41
C GLU A 277 6.68 10.01 26.24
N GLY A 278 6.80 8.68 26.32
CA GLY A 278 7.92 8.04 27.01
C GLY A 278 9.27 8.28 26.33
N LEU A 279 9.30 8.28 24.99
CA LEU A 279 10.52 8.53 24.21
C LEU A 279 10.93 10.02 24.25
N GLU A 280 9.98 10.95 24.22
CA GLU A 280 10.24 12.40 24.35
C GLU A 280 10.91 12.77 25.68
N ALA A 281 10.62 12.01 26.74
CA ALA A 281 11.23 12.22 28.05
C ALA A 281 12.72 11.80 28.10
N ILE A 282 13.24 11.12 27.07
CA ILE A 282 14.64 10.66 27.01
C ILE A 282 15.51 11.71 26.31
N THR A 283 16.45 12.29 27.05
CA THR A 283 17.40 13.28 26.52
C THR A 283 18.12 12.76 25.28
N GLY A 284 18.08 13.54 24.20
CA GLY A 284 18.77 13.24 22.94
C GLY A 284 17.94 12.43 21.94
N ILE A 285 16.72 11.99 22.31
CA ILE A 285 15.77 11.42 21.37
C ILE A 285 14.88 12.54 20.81
N LYS A 286 14.70 12.54 19.49
CA LYS A 286 13.73 13.38 18.81
C LYS A 286 12.72 12.46 18.15
N ILE A 287 11.44 12.68 18.44
CA ILE A 287 10.36 11.97 17.76
C ILE A 287 9.71 12.85 16.70
N TYR A 288 9.08 12.21 15.73
CA TYR A 288 8.25 12.85 14.73
C TYR A 288 6.79 12.40 14.88
N SER A 289 5.87 13.35 14.69
CA SER A 289 4.43 13.08 14.76
C SER A 289 4.02 12.07 13.69
N SER A 290 3.23 11.08 14.09
CA SER A 290 2.78 9.99 13.24
C SER A 290 1.27 9.88 13.23
N LYS A 291 0.73 9.57 12.05
CA LYS A 291 -0.67 9.21 11.80
C LYS A 291 -0.79 7.76 11.32
N ALA A 292 0.27 6.96 11.51
CA ALA A 292 0.33 5.54 11.20
C ALA A 292 0.41 4.70 12.50
N ASN A 293 0.87 3.44 12.43
CA ASN A 293 1.08 2.56 13.59
C ASN A 293 2.54 2.42 14.04
N PHE A 294 3.39 3.40 13.70
CA PHE A 294 4.82 3.43 14.03
C PHE A 294 5.25 4.86 14.38
N ILE A 295 6.46 5.02 14.91
CA ILE A 295 7.06 6.31 15.31
C ILE A 295 8.44 6.39 14.67
N LEU A 296 8.82 7.58 14.20
CA LEU A 296 10.18 7.90 13.75
C LEU A 296 10.89 8.78 14.77
#